data_AF-A0A1G6I4H7-F1
#
_entry.id   AF-A0A1G6I4H7-F1
#
_cell.length_a   1.000
_cell.length_b   1.000
_cell.length_c   1.000
_cell.angle_alpha   90.00
_cell.angle_beta   90.00
_cell.angle_gamma   90.00
#
_symmetry.space_group_name_H-M   'P 1'
#
loop_
_entity.id
_entity.type
_entity.pdbx_description
1 polymer ?
#
loop_
_entity_poly.entity_id
_entity_poly.type
_entity_poly.pdbx_seq_one_letter_code
_entity_poly.pdbx_strand_id
1 'polypeptide(L)'
;MKNRYILFTVLLLCIAAIMSFTRSNNSSFYYAYGEKVYLNEQDNRLVVRYNQGKKSDRKQISLFSKLADKLIEWKDDSTCIITVDASERDVFKDEISKQTDVKSCNPVYSINTGLEMGVTDEFLVKFHENVPQAEIEKLHRKFGVKVVKTCELYQLIKVPVGGNVLEIANKYQESGLTRFSQPNFICDVELHQVVPNDPYFINQFSLNNTGQVFTDDHSGTIDADIDAPEAWALTQGNSMS
;
A
#
# COMPACT_ATOMS: atom_id res chain seq x y z
N MET A 1 -61.13 1.77 -0.43
CA MET A 1 -60.04 2.61 -0.99
C MET A 1 -58.86 2.80 -0.02
N LYS A 2 -59.09 3.04 1.28
CA LYS A 2 -58.04 3.26 2.31
C LYS A 2 -56.97 2.14 2.42
N ASN A 3 -57.37 0.86 2.33
CA ASN A 3 -56.44 -0.28 2.47
C ASN A 3 -55.44 -0.43 1.30
N ARG A 4 -55.77 0.06 0.11
CA ARG A 4 -54.84 0.01 -1.05
C ARG A 4 -53.70 1.01 -0.90
N TYR A 5 -53.95 2.16 -0.25
CA TYR A 5 -52.92 3.16 0.03
C TYR A 5 -51.96 2.71 1.14
N ILE A 6 -52.47 2.01 2.16
CA ILE A 6 -51.65 1.47 3.26
C ILE A 6 -50.70 0.37 2.74
N LEU A 7 -51.19 -0.51 1.86
CA LEU A 7 -50.35 -1.54 1.25
C LEU A 7 -49.26 -0.92 0.37
N PHE A 8 -49.58 0.16 -0.36
CA PHE A 8 -48.65 0.88 -1.21
C PHE A 8 -47.56 1.61 -0.40
N THR A 9 -47.92 2.24 0.72
CA THR A 9 -46.95 2.93 1.59
C THR A 9 -46.04 1.95 2.32
N VAL A 10 -46.54 0.80 2.78
CA VAL A 10 -45.72 -0.25 3.39
C VAL A 10 -44.73 -0.83 2.37
N LEU A 11 -45.17 -1.08 1.13
CA LEU A 11 -44.29 -1.55 0.06
C LEU A 11 -43.19 -0.53 -0.28
N LEU A 12 -43.52 0.76 -0.34
CA LEU A 12 -42.57 1.85 -0.58
C LEU A 12 -41.53 1.98 0.55
N LEU A 13 -41.95 1.82 1.81
CA LEU A 13 -41.06 1.78 2.97
C LEU A 13 -40.13 0.56 2.96
N CYS A 14 -40.63 -0.61 2.57
CA CYS A 14 -39.79 -1.80 2.40
C CYS A 14 -38.76 -1.63 1.28
N ILE A 15 -39.16 -1.05 0.15
CA ILE A 15 -38.24 -0.77 -0.97
C ILE A 15 -37.17 0.27 -0.57
N ALA A 16 -37.54 1.32 0.19
CA ALA A 16 -36.59 2.30 0.71
C ALA A 16 -35.63 1.70 1.75
N ALA A 17 -36.10 0.78 2.60
CA ALA A 17 -35.26 0.05 3.55
C ALA A 17 -34.29 -0.90 2.83
N ILE A 18 -34.75 -1.65 1.81
CA ILE A 18 -33.89 -2.53 1.01
C ILE A 18 -32.84 -1.71 0.23
N MET A 19 -33.21 -0.56 -0.34
CA MET A 19 -32.26 0.35 -0.99
C MET A 19 -31.23 0.94 -0.02
N SER A 20 -31.61 1.19 1.24
CA SER A 20 -30.70 1.66 2.29
C SER A 20 -29.70 0.58 2.73
N PHE A 21 -30.07 -0.70 2.66
CA PHE A 21 -29.17 -1.83 2.91
C PHE A 21 -28.27 -2.18 1.72
N THR A 22 -28.56 -1.69 0.51
CA THR A 22 -27.67 -1.81 -0.65
C THR A 22 -26.69 -0.64 -0.79
N ARG A 23 -26.46 0.15 0.27
CA ARG A 23 -25.24 0.95 0.32
C ARG A 23 -24.09 0.00 0.62
N SER A 24 -23.58 -0.65 -0.43
CA SER A 24 -22.25 -1.25 -0.40
C SER A 24 -21.31 -0.11 -0.02
N ASN A 25 -20.91 -0.06 1.26
CA ASN A 25 -19.70 0.64 1.63
C ASN A 25 -18.61 -0.08 0.86
N ASN A 26 -18.21 0.52 -0.27
CA ASN A 26 -17.12 0.03 -1.10
C ASN A 26 -15.81 0.37 -0.36
N SER A 27 -15.65 -0.16 0.85
CA SER A 27 -14.48 0.07 1.67
C SER A 27 -13.32 -0.66 1.04
N SER A 28 -12.29 0.10 0.66
CA SER A 28 -11.02 -0.46 0.22
C SER A 28 -10.46 -1.33 1.34
N PHE A 29 -9.88 -2.47 1.01
CA PHE A 29 -9.26 -3.37 1.98
C PHE A 29 -8.10 -4.12 1.33
N TYR A 30 -7.24 -4.69 2.16
CA TYR A 30 -6.27 -5.69 1.75
C TYR A 30 -6.28 -6.86 2.74
N TYR A 31 -5.68 -7.98 2.35
CA TYR A 31 -5.51 -9.11 3.25
C TYR A 31 -4.17 -9.06 3.98
N ALA A 32 -4.21 -9.19 5.29
CA ALA A 32 -3.04 -9.41 6.16
C ALA A 32 -3.30 -10.66 7.01
N TYR A 33 -2.41 -11.65 6.97
CA TYR A 33 -2.55 -12.94 7.67
C TYR A 33 -3.90 -13.65 7.43
N GLY A 34 -4.50 -13.46 6.25
CA GLY A 34 -5.80 -14.05 5.90
C GLY A 34 -7.02 -13.24 6.37
N GLU A 35 -6.82 -12.17 7.13
CA GLU A 35 -7.88 -11.27 7.59
C GLU A 35 -7.96 -10.00 6.75
N LYS A 36 -9.17 -9.42 6.65
CA LYS A 36 -9.38 -8.17 5.94
C LYS A 36 -8.99 -6.99 6.82
N VAL A 37 -8.06 -6.18 6.33
CA VAL A 37 -7.72 -4.88 6.91
C VAL A 37 -8.35 -3.80 6.04
N TYR A 38 -9.33 -3.09 6.60
CA TYR A 38 -10.04 -2.01 5.91
C TYR A 38 -9.21 -0.72 5.89
N LEU A 39 -9.33 -0.01 4.78
CA LEU A 39 -8.55 1.16 4.42
C LEU A 39 -9.46 2.38 4.26
N ASN A 40 -9.06 3.49 4.87
CA ASN A 40 -9.70 4.78 4.72
C ASN A 40 -8.87 5.63 3.77
N GLU A 41 -9.38 5.87 2.56
CA GLU A 41 -8.69 6.70 1.57
C GLU A 41 -8.53 8.14 2.09
N GLN A 42 -7.34 8.70 1.95
CA GLN A 42 -7.07 10.10 2.26
C GLN A 42 -7.50 10.96 1.06
N ASP A 43 -8.41 11.90 1.30
CA ASP A 43 -9.02 12.74 0.26
C ASP A 43 -8.09 13.86 -0.25
N ASN A 44 -6.96 14.07 0.42
CA ASN A 44 -6.00 15.14 0.14
C ASN A 44 -4.57 14.66 -0.07
N ARG A 45 -4.28 13.34 -0.02
CA ARG A 45 -2.91 12.81 -0.10
C ARG A 45 -2.72 11.83 -1.26
N LEU A 46 -1.64 12.03 -2.00
CA LEU A 46 -1.22 11.18 -3.11
C LEU A 46 0.22 10.73 -2.93
N VAL A 47 0.49 9.46 -3.18
CA VAL A 47 1.86 8.96 -3.31
C VAL A 47 2.28 8.98 -4.78
N VAL A 48 3.41 9.62 -5.06
CA VAL A 48 3.97 9.78 -6.39
C VAL A 48 5.33 9.11 -6.44
N ARG A 49 5.51 8.21 -7.40
CA ARG A 49 6.79 7.57 -7.70
C ARG A 49 7.25 8.06 -9.06
N TYR A 50 8.51 8.47 -9.16
CA TYR A 50 9.16 8.90 -10.40
C TYR A 50 10.02 7.78 -10.99
N ASN A 51 10.28 7.86 -12.30
CA ASN A 51 11.12 6.88 -13.00
C ASN A 51 12.61 6.99 -12.64
N GLN A 52 13.03 8.11 -12.03
CA GLN A 52 14.39 8.42 -11.62
C GLN A 52 14.39 9.26 -10.34
N GLY A 53 15.56 9.41 -9.71
CA GLY A 53 15.71 10.28 -8.53
C GLY A 53 15.41 11.75 -8.86
N LYS A 54 14.44 12.35 -8.15
CA LYS A 54 13.99 13.74 -8.32
C LYS A 54 14.11 14.57 -7.04
N LYS A 55 14.44 13.94 -5.90
CA LYS A 55 14.56 14.61 -4.59
C LYS A 55 15.62 15.72 -4.58
N SER A 56 16.79 15.46 -5.17
CA SER A 56 17.93 16.37 -5.18
C SER A 56 17.79 17.54 -6.16
N ASP A 57 17.05 17.36 -7.27
CA ASP A 57 16.78 18.41 -8.25
C ASP A 57 15.31 18.43 -8.66
N ARG A 58 14.49 19.06 -7.80
CA ARG A 58 13.05 19.18 -7.99
C ARG A 58 12.67 19.92 -9.28
N LYS A 59 13.56 20.75 -9.84
CA LYS A 59 13.31 21.48 -11.10
C LYS A 59 13.17 20.54 -12.29
N GLN A 60 13.66 19.30 -12.17
CA GLN A 60 13.50 18.28 -13.20
C GLN A 60 12.15 17.57 -13.17
N ILE A 61 11.26 17.89 -12.22
CA ILE A 61 9.89 17.36 -12.18
C ILE A 61 9.07 18.08 -13.24
N SER A 62 8.40 17.33 -14.13
CA SER A 62 7.62 17.92 -15.24
C SER A 62 6.58 18.95 -14.78
N LEU A 63 5.99 18.78 -13.59
CA LEU A 63 5.00 19.67 -13.00
C LEU A 63 5.56 20.53 -11.85
N PHE A 64 6.87 20.84 -11.84
CA PHE A 64 7.51 21.58 -10.76
C PHE A 64 6.78 22.88 -10.38
N SER A 65 6.26 23.64 -11.35
CA SER A 65 5.52 24.89 -11.08
C SER A 65 4.22 24.68 -10.30
N LYS A 66 3.47 23.60 -10.58
CA LYS A 66 2.23 23.24 -9.85
C LYS A 66 2.49 22.61 -8.47
N LEU A 67 3.75 22.26 -8.21
CA LEU A 67 4.20 21.68 -6.95
C LEU A 67 4.82 22.74 -6.02
N ALA A 68 5.01 23.97 -6.50
CA ALA A 68 5.73 25.00 -5.77
C ALA A 68 5.06 25.40 -4.44
N ASP A 69 3.74 25.32 -4.38
CA ASP A 69 2.90 25.63 -3.22
C ASP A 69 2.43 24.39 -2.43
N LYS A 70 2.76 23.18 -2.89
CA LYS A 70 2.28 21.93 -2.27
C LYS A 70 3.24 21.42 -1.23
N LEU A 71 2.70 20.80 -0.17
CA LEU A 71 3.51 20.09 0.81
C LEU A 71 3.97 18.75 0.21
N ILE A 72 5.28 18.51 0.25
CA ILE A 72 5.90 17.31 -0.33
C ILE A 72 6.82 16.65 0.70
N GLU A 73 6.50 15.40 1.03
CA GLU A 73 7.25 14.56 1.95
C GLU A 73 7.96 13.46 1.16
N TRP A 74 9.28 13.59 0.99
CA TRP A 74 10.08 12.58 0.28
C TRP A 74 10.33 11.37 1.18
N LYS A 75 10.01 10.19 0.68
CA LYS A 75 10.24 8.90 1.36
C LYS A 75 11.55 8.25 0.91
N ASP A 76 11.93 8.50 -0.34
CA ASP A 76 13.25 8.16 -0.90
C ASP A 76 13.61 9.18 -2.00
N ASP A 77 14.63 8.91 -2.83
CA ASP A 77 15.07 9.84 -3.89
C ASP A 77 14.07 10.00 -5.05
N SER A 78 13.16 9.04 -5.21
CA SER A 78 12.21 8.92 -6.33
C SER A 78 10.75 8.86 -5.90
N THR A 79 10.46 8.79 -4.60
CA THR A 79 9.12 8.62 -4.05
C THR A 79 8.78 9.74 -3.07
N CYS A 80 7.63 10.37 -3.24
CA CYS A 80 7.11 11.34 -2.28
C CYS A 80 5.61 11.21 -2.06
N ILE A 81 5.15 11.72 -0.91
CA ILE A 81 3.75 11.97 -0.63
C ILE A 81 3.50 13.46 -0.84
N ILE A 82 2.45 13.80 -1.58
CA ILE A 82 2.05 15.16 -1.90
C ILE A 82 0.68 15.41 -1.29
N THR A 83 0.57 16.51 -0.54
CA THR A 83 -0.71 16.99 -0.01
C THR A 83 -1.26 18.07 -0.92
N VAL A 84 -2.51 17.89 -1.33
CA VAL A 84 -3.24 18.76 -2.25
C VAL A 84 -4.62 19.09 -1.67
N ASP A 85 -5.28 20.11 -2.19
CA ASP A 85 -6.66 20.39 -1.77
C ASP A 85 -7.59 19.23 -2.16
N ALA A 86 -8.47 18.81 -1.26
CA ALA A 86 -9.32 17.64 -1.46
C ALA A 86 -10.20 17.76 -2.72
N SER A 87 -10.66 18.98 -3.04
CA SER A 87 -11.43 19.26 -4.26
C SER A 87 -10.62 19.12 -5.56
N GLU A 88 -9.30 19.21 -5.49
CA GLU A 88 -8.40 19.17 -6.65
C GLU A 88 -7.70 17.82 -6.79
N ARG A 89 -7.74 16.94 -5.78
CA ARG A 89 -6.95 15.70 -5.70
C ARG A 89 -7.07 14.85 -6.96
N ASP A 90 -8.29 14.57 -7.42
CA ASP A 90 -8.50 13.66 -8.56
C ASP A 90 -8.01 14.26 -9.87
N VAL A 91 -8.25 15.57 -10.09
CA VAL A 91 -7.73 16.30 -11.25
C VAL A 91 -6.21 16.32 -11.22
N PHE A 92 -5.62 16.60 -10.06
CA PHE A 92 -4.17 16.62 -9.87
C PHE A 92 -3.55 15.24 -10.12
N LYS A 93 -4.16 14.17 -9.60
CA LYS A 93 -3.77 12.78 -9.85
C LYS A 93 -3.81 12.45 -11.34
N ASP A 94 -4.83 12.85 -12.07
CA ASP A 94 -4.97 12.58 -13.50
C ASP A 94 -3.93 13.34 -14.33
N GLU A 95 -3.59 14.57 -13.94
CA GLU A 95 -2.56 15.36 -14.60
C GLU A 95 -1.15 14.80 -14.36
N ILE A 96 -0.82 14.46 -13.12
CA ILE A 96 0.51 13.96 -12.76
C ILE A 96 0.74 12.55 -13.32
N SER A 97 -0.31 11.71 -13.40
CA SER A 97 -0.23 10.36 -13.97
C SER A 97 0.07 10.35 -15.47
N LYS A 98 -0.13 11.47 -16.17
CA LYS A 98 0.17 11.61 -17.62
C LYS A 98 1.61 12.02 -17.88
N GLN A 99 2.37 12.39 -16.85
CA GLN A 99 3.74 12.86 -17.03
C GLN A 99 4.68 11.68 -17.33
N THR A 100 5.58 11.88 -18.29
CA THR A 100 6.50 10.81 -18.75
C THR A 100 7.56 10.42 -17.72
N ASP A 101 7.87 11.31 -16.78
CA ASP A 101 8.81 11.07 -15.68
C ASP A 101 8.14 10.42 -14.46
N VAL A 102 6.81 10.28 -14.44
CA VAL A 102 6.05 9.66 -13.36
C VAL A 102 5.88 8.16 -13.63
N LYS A 103 6.30 7.34 -12.67
CA LYS A 103 6.12 5.88 -12.67
C LYS A 103 4.69 5.51 -12.26
N SER A 104 4.17 6.15 -11.20
CA SER A 104 2.82 5.93 -10.69
C SER A 104 2.37 7.08 -9.80
N CYS A 105 1.07 7.35 -9.75
CA CYS A 105 0.45 8.23 -8.77
C CYS A 105 -0.84 7.59 -8.24
N ASN A 106 -0.88 7.31 -6.94
CA ASN A 106 -1.97 6.59 -6.30
C ASN A 106 -2.41 7.28 -5.01
N PRO A 107 -3.61 6.95 -4.48
CA PRO A 107 -4.04 7.44 -3.18
C PRO A 107 -3.16 6.93 -2.04
N VAL A 108 -3.12 7.72 -0.97
CA VAL A 108 -2.68 7.26 0.35
C VAL A 108 -3.92 6.79 1.12
N TYR A 109 -3.81 5.68 1.84
CA TYR A 109 -4.86 5.21 2.75
C TYR A 109 -4.36 5.28 4.19
N SER A 110 -5.27 5.25 5.14
CA SER A 110 -4.96 5.00 6.55
C SER A 110 -5.74 3.79 7.08
N ILE A 111 -5.19 3.14 8.08
CA ILE A 111 -5.90 2.14 8.89
C ILE A 111 -6.42 2.78 10.17
N ASN A 112 -7.22 2.04 10.94
CA ASN A 112 -7.86 2.53 12.17
C ASN A 112 -6.87 3.04 13.24
N THR A 113 -5.60 2.64 13.18
CA THR A 113 -4.53 3.15 14.07
C THR A 113 -4.02 4.54 13.68
N GLY A 114 -4.44 5.07 12.52
CA GLY A 114 -3.91 6.31 11.95
C GLY A 114 -2.65 6.11 11.10
N LEU A 115 -2.09 4.90 11.03
CA LEU A 115 -0.95 4.62 10.17
C LEU A 115 -1.32 4.84 8.71
N GLU A 116 -0.57 5.70 8.03
CA GLU A 116 -0.73 5.99 6.62
C GLU A 116 0.09 5.05 5.73
N MET A 117 -0.51 4.67 4.60
CA MET A 117 0.01 3.69 3.66
C MET A 117 -0.22 4.19 2.24
N GLY A 118 0.84 4.70 1.61
CA GLY A 118 0.87 5.04 0.19
C GLY A 118 0.89 3.77 -0.66
N VAL A 119 -0.11 3.58 -1.52
CA VAL A 119 -0.19 2.37 -2.35
C VAL A 119 0.67 2.50 -3.60
N THR A 120 1.49 1.49 -3.89
CA THR A 120 2.26 1.46 -5.14
C THR A 120 1.47 0.85 -6.30
N ASP A 121 2.11 0.64 -7.45
CA ASP A 121 1.61 -0.17 -8.57
C ASP A 121 2.11 -1.63 -8.50
N GLU A 122 2.57 -2.06 -7.32
CA GLU A 122 3.20 -3.36 -7.09
C GLU A 122 2.56 -4.08 -5.89
N PHE A 123 2.58 -5.41 -5.90
CA PHE A 123 2.16 -6.25 -4.77
C PHE A 123 3.09 -7.46 -4.62
N LEU A 124 3.17 -7.97 -3.39
CA LEU A 124 3.96 -9.15 -3.04
C LEU A 124 3.04 -10.37 -3.00
N VAL A 125 3.49 -11.47 -3.60
CA VAL A 125 2.77 -12.75 -3.54
C VAL A 125 3.70 -13.91 -3.23
N LYS A 126 3.23 -14.85 -2.41
CA LYS A 126 3.83 -16.17 -2.23
C LYS A 126 2.78 -17.23 -2.52
N PHE A 127 3.02 -18.05 -3.54
CA PHE A 127 2.18 -19.20 -3.88
C PHE A 127 2.40 -20.36 -2.91
N HIS A 128 1.40 -21.23 -2.74
CA HIS A 128 1.62 -22.51 -2.08
C HIS A 128 2.60 -23.37 -2.92
N GLU A 129 3.43 -24.17 -2.25
CA GLU A 129 4.48 -24.98 -2.88
C GLU A 129 3.96 -25.99 -3.90
N ASN A 130 2.72 -26.44 -3.73
CA ASN A 130 2.06 -27.41 -4.60
C ASN A 130 1.34 -26.78 -5.81
N VAL A 131 1.36 -25.45 -5.97
CA VAL A 131 0.71 -24.81 -7.12
C VAL A 131 1.58 -24.99 -8.37
N PRO A 132 1.06 -25.62 -9.43
CA PRO A 132 1.82 -25.80 -10.66
C PRO A 132 2.14 -24.44 -11.31
N GLN A 133 3.36 -24.31 -11.83
CA GLN A 133 3.82 -23.11 -12.53
C GLN A 133 2.86 -22.66 -13.64
N ALA A 134 2.23 -23.60 -14.36
CA ALA A 134 1.25 -23.29 -15.40
C ALA A 134 -0.01 -22.56 -14.88
N GLU A 135 -0.48 -22.87 -13.66
CA GLU A 135 -1.63 -22.17 -13.05
C GLU A 135 -1.21 -20.78 -12.55
N ILE A 136 0.02 -20.62 -12.04
CA ILE A 136 0.59 -19.32 -11.69
C ILE A 136 0.63 -18.41 -12.93
N GLU A 137 1.18 -18.91 -14.03
CA GLU A 137 1.28 -18.12 -15.28
C GLU A 137 -0.08 -17.81 -15.88
N LYS A 138 -1.06 -18.71 -15.75
CA LYS A 138 -2.44 -18.48 -16.16
C LYS A 138 -3.09 -17.38 -15.32
N LEU A 139 -2.83 -17.34 -14.01
CA LEU A 139 -3.27 -16.25 -13.14
C LEU A 139 -2.60 -14.92 -13.53
N HIS A 140 -1.30 -14.95 -13.81
CA HIS A 140 -0.56 -13.76 -14.27
C HIS A 140 -1.14 -13.20 -15.58
N ARG A 141 -1.36 -14.08 -16.57
CA ARG A 141 -1.97 -13.71 -17.85
C ARG A 141 -3.40 -13.18 -17.68
N LYS A 142 -4.20 -13.79 -16.81
CA LYS A 142 -5.59 -13.36 -16.53
C LYS A 142 -5.65 -11.90 -16.08
N PHE A 143 -4.71 -11.46 -15.25
CA PHE A 143 -4.68 -10.09 -14.72
C PHE A 143 -3.71 -9.15 -15.47
N GLY A 144 -3.03 -9.63 -16.51
CA GLY A 144 -2.10 -8.83 -17.31
C GLY A 144 -0.91 -8.28 -16.53
N VAL A 145 -0.51 -8.94 -15.44
CA VAL A 145 0.54 -8.46 -14.55
C VAL A 145 1.94 -8.83 -15.06
N LYS A 146 2.96 -8.15 -14.55
CA LYS A 146 4.37 -8.43 -14.85
C LYS A 146 5.12 -8.78 -13.57
N VAL A 147 5.89 -9.87 -13.60
CA VAL A 147 6.79 -10.21 -12.50
C VAL A 147 8.01 -9.27 -12.56
N VAL A 148 8.23 -8.50 -11.51
CA VAL A 148 9.34 -7.55 -11.37
C VAL A 148 10.56 -8.24 -10.77
N LYS A 149 10.35 -9.04 -9.73
CA LYS A 149 11.40 -9.77 -9.01
C LYS A 149 10.83 -11.07 -8.47
N THR A 150 11.64 -12.13 -8.48
CA THR A 150 11.36 -13.38 -7.78
C THR A 150 12.50 -13.66 -6.81
N CYS A 151 12.17 -13.95 -5.56
CA CYS A 151 13.09 -14.50 -4.57
C CYS A 151 12.48 -15.74 -3.92
N GLU A 152 13.22 -16.36 -3.01
CA GLU A 152 12.75 -17.54 -2.29
C GLU A 152 11.46 -17.26 -1.49
N LEU A 153 11.35 -16.07 -0.90
CA LEU A 153 10.25 -15.72 0.00
C LEU A 153 8.99 -15.22 -0.73
N TYR A 154 9.13 -14.56 -1.88
CA TYR A 154 8.00 -13.97 -2.61
C TYR A 154 8.32 -13.62 -4.07
N GLN A 155 7.28 -13.31 -4.84
CA GLN A 155 7.36 -12.59 -6.10
C GLN A 155 6.84 -11.16 -5.90
N LEU A 156 7.59 -10.17 -6.42
CA LEU A 156 7.12 -8.81 -6.57
C LEU A 156 6.47 -8.69 -7.94
N ILE A 157 5.19 -8.35 -7.97
CA ILE A 157 4.39 -8.26 -9.19
C ILE A 157 3.93 -6.83 -9.39
N LYS A 158 4.03 -6.34 -10.63
CA LYS A 158 3.54 -5.04 -11.07
C LYS A 158 2.23 -5.19 -11.85
N VAL A 159 1.25 -4.35 -11.52
CA VAL A 159 -0.05 -4.31 -12.20
C VAL A 159 0.05 -3.54 -13.53
N PRO A 160 -0.86 -3.79 -14.49
CA PRO A 160 -0.95 -2.96 -15.69
C PRO A 160 -1.25 -1.49 -15.34
N VAL A 161 -0.89 -0.57 -16.24
CA VAL A 161 -1.20 0.86 -16.08
C VAL A 161 -2.71 1.04 -15.94
N GLY A 162 -3.13 1.79 -14.92
CA GLY A 162 -4.56 1.96 -14.57
C GLY A 162 -5.18 0.77 -13.83
N GLY A 163 -4.44 -0.31 -13.58
CA GLY A 163 -4.90 -1.44 -12.78
C GLY A 163 -5.01 -1.09 -11.29
N ASN A 164 -6.05 -1.58 -10.63
CA ASN A 164 -6.22 -1.44 -9.19
C ASN A 164 -5.43 -2.52 -8.45
N VAL A 165 -4.32 -2.14 -7.83
CA VAL A 165 -3.44 -3.10 -7.14
C VAL A 165 -4.09 -3.73 -5.92
N LEU A 166 -4.94 -3.00 -5.19
CA LEU A 166 -5.66 -3.54 -4.04
C LEU A 166 -6.59 -4.67 -4.50
N GLU A 167 -7.36 -4.40 -5.54
CA GLU A 167 -8.28 -5.38 -6.12
C GLU A 167 -7.54 -6.60 -6.66
N ILE A 168 -6.48 -6.41 -7.45
CA ILE A 168 -5.73 -7.52 -8.04
C ILE A 168 -5.05 -8.35 -6.95
N ALA A 169 -4.39 -7.73 -5.97
CA ALA A 169 -3.77 -8.43 -4.86
C ALA A 169 -4.80 -9.25 -4.06
N ASN A 170 -5.99 -8.69 -3.81
CA ASN A 170 -7.08 -9.40 -3.16
C ASN A 170 -7.57 -10.57 -4.01
N LYS A 171 -7.66 -10.44 -5.34
CA LYS A 171 -8.05 -11.56 -6.22
C LYS A 171 -7.02 -12.68 -6.24
N TYR A 172 -5.75 -12.38 -6.03
CA TYR A 172 -4.71 -13.39 -5.84
C TYR A 172 -4.91 -14.12 -4.51
N GLN A 173 -5.15 -13.40 -3.41
CA GLN A 173 -5.46 -14.01 -2.11
C GLN A 173 -6.72 -14.90 -2.18
N GLU A 174 -7.80 -14.35 -2.73
CA GLU A 174 -9.10 -15.02 -2.88
C GLU A 174 -9.06 -16.22 -3.84
N SER A 175 -8.00 -16.37 -4.65
CA SER A 175 -7.85 -17.53 -5.54
C SER A 175 -7.59 -18.84 -4.80
N GLY A 176 -7.12 -18.77 -3.55
CA GLY A 176 -6.69 -19.93 -2.77
C GLY A 176 -5.36 -20.54 -3.23
N LEU A 177 -4.69 -19.96 -4.23
CA LEU A 177 -3.39 -20.42 -4.73
C LEU A 177 -2.21 -19.84 -3.93
N THR A 178 -2.46 -18.81 -3.11
CA THR A 178 -1.41 -18.05 -2.44
C THR A 178 -1.42 -18.24 -0.94
N ARG A 179 -0.25 -18.44 -0.34
CA ARG A 179 -0.04 -18.30 1.12
C ARG A 179 -0.35 -16.87 1.57
N PHE A 180 0.14 -15.89 0.82
CA PHE A 180 -0.21 -14.49 0.98
C PHE A 180 -0.15 -13.74 -0.35
N SER A 181 -0.96 -12.70 -0.47
CA SER A 181 -0.91 -11.70 -1.54
C SER A 181 -1.33 -10.34 -0.99
N GLN A 182 -0.38 -9.40 -0.92
CA GLN A 182 -0.63 -8.09 -0.31
C GLN A 182 -0.01 -6.95 -1.13
N PRO A 183 -0.67 -5.77 -1.19
CA PRO A 183 -0.11 -4.60 -1.86
C PRO A 183 1.23 -4.19 -1.26
N ASN A 184 2.13 -3.68 -2.10
CA ASN A 184 3.35 -3.04 -1.63
C ASN A 184 3.02 -1.60 -1.24
N PHE A 185 3.14 -1.29 0.05
CA PHE A 185 2.83 0.02 0.62
C PHE A 185 4.10 0.81 0.98
N ILE A 186 3.98 2.13 0.97
CA ILE A 186 4.98 3.08 1.48
C ILE A 186 4.40 3.71 2.75
N CYS A 187 5.06 3.52 3.88
CA CYS A 187 4.61 4.01 5.18
C CYS A 187 5.80 4.35 6.07
N ASP A 188 5.63 5.34 6.95
CA ASP A 188 6.64 5.65 7.96
C ASP A 188 6.45 4.69 9.14
N VAL A 189 7.44 3.86 9.39
CA VAL A 189 7.48 3.07 10.62
C VAL A 189 8.08 3.97 11.69
N GLU A 190 7.26 4.79 12.33
CA GLU A 190 7.69 5.43 13.56
C GLU A 190 7.85 4.33 14.62
N LEU A 191 9.10 3.94 14.89
CA LEU A 191 9.50 3.12 16.03
C LEU A 191 9.27 3.91 17.33
N HIS A 192 8.02 4.23 17.65
CA HIS A 192 7.65 4.69 18.97
C HIS A 192 7.93 3.53 19.93
N GLN A 193 8.97 3.68 20.74
CA GLN A 193 9.36 2.80 21.84
C GLN A 193 8.26 2.76 22.93
N VAL A 194 7.12 2.20 22.59
CA VAL A 194 6.18 1.61 23.53
C VAL A 194 5.77 0.31 22.86
N VAL A 195 6.48 -0.77 23.17
CA VAL A 195 6.05 -2.13 22.82
C VAL A 195 4.63 -2.27 23.37
N PRO A 196 3.57 -2.27 22.53
CA PRO A 196 2.27 -2.68 23.02
C PRO A 196 2.41 -4.17 23.34
N ASN A 197 1.69 -4.65 24.35
CA ASN A 197 1.54 -6.07 24.65
C ASN A 197 0.78 -6.82 23.53
N ASP A 198 1.18 -6.63 22.28
CA ASP A 198 0.64 -7.28 21.10
C ASP A 198 1.65 -8.34 20.62
N PRO A 199 1.36 -9.64 20.80
CA PRO A 199 2.21 -10.74 20.36
C PRO A 199 2.46 -10.77 18.85
N TYR A 200 1.70 -10.01 18.05
CA TYR A 200 1.76 -10.04 16.59
C TYR A 200 2.53 -8.86 15.97
N PHE A 201 3.04 -7.93 16.79
CA PHE A 201 3.80 -6.78 16.29
C PHE A 201 5.09 -7.17 15.55
N ILE A 202 5.73 -8.27 15.96
CA ILE A 202 6.93 -8.86 15.35
C ILE A 202 6.66 -9.48 13.98
N ASN A 203 5.43 -9.85 13.67
CA ASN A 203 5.13 -10.58 12.44
C ASN A 203 4.97 -9.69 11.21
N GLN A 204 5.01 -8.35 11.37
CA GLN A 204 4.83 -7.35 10.30
C GLN A 204 5.93 -7.38 9.23
N PHE A 205 6.01 -8.49 8.52
CA PHE A 205 6.79 -8.71 7.33
C PHE A 205 6.14 -7.95 6.18
N SER A 206 6.34 -6.64 6.15
CA SER A 206 6.38 -5.75 4.96
C SER A 206 6.60 -4.29 5.34
N LEU A 207 7.22 -4.02 6.49
CA LEU A 207 7.57 -2.68 6.94
C LEU A 207 9.09 -2.61 7.02
N ASN A 208 9.73 -1.99 6.02
CA ASN A 208 11.17 -1.76 5.87
C ASN A 208 12.10 -2.57 6.80
N ASN A 209 12.70 -3.64 6.25
CA ASN A 209 13.70 -4.48 6.90
C ASN A 209 15.02 -3.69 7.09
N THR A 210 15.26 -3.18 8.31
CA THR A 210 16.51 -2.53 8.74
C THR A 210 17.43 -3.48 9.50
N GLY A 211 17.46 -4.77 9.13
CA GLY A 211 18.33 -5.75 9.76
C GLY A 211 17.83 -6.20 11.13
N GLN A 212 16.61 -6.74 11.18
CA GLN A 212 16.09 -7.38 12.38
C GLN A 212 16.80 -8.72 12.62
N VAL A 213 17.30 -8.93 13.84
CA VAL A 213 17.62 -10.28 14.33
C VAL A 213 16.31 -10.95 14.69
N PHE A 214 15.99 -12.06 14.03
CA PHE A 214 14.80 -12.84 14.33
C PHE A 214 15.00 -13.55 15.67
N THR A 215 13.91 -13.77 16.42
CA THR A 215 13.90 -14.48 17.72
C THR A 215 14.21 -15.98 17.60
N ASP A 216 14.72 -16.43 16.44
CA ASP A 216 15.08 -17.81 16.12
C ASP A 216 16.55 -17.96 15.68
N ASP A 217 17.44 -17.04 16.08
CA ASP A 217 18.89 -17.05 15.81
C ASP A 217 19.31 -17.00 14.32
N HIS A 218 18.42 -16.55 13.41
CA HIS A 218 18.78 -16.28 12.02
C HIS A 218 19.04 -14.78 11.79
N SER A 219 20.12 -14.49 11.04
CA SER A 219 20.49 -13.15 10.59
C SER A 219 20.24 -12.99 9.09
N GLY A 220 19.77 -11.82 8.67
CA GLY A 220 19.65 -11.45 7.27
C GLY A 220 21.03 -11.27 6.63
N THR A 221 21.22 -11.85 5.45
CA THR A 221 22.49 -11.82 4.70
C THR A 221 22.73 -10.44 4.07
N ILE A 222 23.93 -9.88 4.29
CA ILE A 222 24.42 -8.58 3.79
C ILE A 222 25.04 -8.74 2.40
N ASP A 223 24.48 -8.09 1.36
CA ASP A 223 25.12 -7.62 0.12
C ASP A 223 24.13 -6.83 -0.80
N ALA A 224 23.34 -5.92 -0.20
CA ALA A 224 22.41 -5.02 -0.92
C ALA A 224 22.66 -3.59 -0.41
N ASP A 225 23.82 -3.04 -0.75
CA ASP A 225 24.42 -1.90 -0.03
C ASP A 225 23.81 -0.53 -0.36
N ILE A 226 23.67 0.32 0.68
CA ILE A 226 24.07 1.73 0.66
C ILE A 226 24.76 2.05 2.01
N ASP A 227 26.03 2.41 1.90
CA ASP A 227 26.93 3.18 2.78
C ASP A 227 26.36 3.74 4.10
N ALA A 228 26.89 3.23 5.21
CA ALA A 228 26.97 3.96 6.48
C ALA A 228 28.45 4.14 6.87
N PRO A 229 29.19 5.08 6.26
CA PRO A 229 30.49 5.44 6.75
C PRO A 229 30.35 6.34 7.99
N GLU A 230 31.09 5.96 9.03
CA GLU A 230 31.71 6.89 9.97
C GLU A 230 30.82 7.52 11.06
N ALA A 231 30.51 6.72 12.08
CA ALA A 231 30.77 7.14 13.47
C ALA A 231 30.76 5.93 14.42
N TRP A 232 31.62 4.95 14.13
CA TRP A 232 32.32 4.35 15.26
C TRP A 232 33.04 5.45 16.01
N ALA A 233 32.97 5.34 17.34
CA ALA A 233 33.89 5.87 18.32
C ALA A 233 33.29 6.91 19.28
N LEU A 234 33.32 6.49 20.56
CA LEU A 234 33.49 7.30 21.79
C LEU A 234 32.15 7.74 22.41
N THR A 235 31.66 7.18 23.52
CA THR A 235 32.36 6.62 24.69
C THR A 235 31.42 5.77 25.54
N GLN A 236 31.95 4.65 26.03
CA GLN A 236 31.46 3.92 27.19
C GLN A 236 31.44 4.80 28.45
N GLY A 237 30.55 4.47 29.40
CA GLY A 237 30.59 4.98 30.77
C GLY A 237 29.24 4.78 31.48
N ASN A 238 28.83 3.53 31.77
CA ASN A 238 29.04 2.81 33.03
C ASN A 238 28.11 3.21 34.19
N SER A 239 27.39 2.19 34.69
CA SER A 239 26.90 1.94 36.07
C SER A 239 25.78 2.80 36.69
N MET A 240 24.63 2.13 36.85
CA MET A 240 23.90 1.83 38.11
C MET A 240 23.71 2.95 39.15
N SER A 241 22.45 3.24 39.45
CA SER A 241 21.89 3.20 40.81
C SER A 241 20.38 3.03 40.76
#